data_AF-A0A9E4WWC7-F1
#
_entry.id   AF-A0A9E4WWC7-F1
#
_cell.length_a   1.000
_cell.length_b   1.000
_cell.length_c   1.000
_cell.angle_alpha   90.00
_cell.angle_beta   90.00
_cell.angle_gamma   90.00
#
_symmetry.space_group_name_H-M   'P 1'
#
loop_
_entity.id
_entity.type
_entity.pdbx_description
1 polymer ?
#
loop_
_entity_poly.entity_id
_entity_poly.type
_entity_poly.pdbx_seq_one_letter_code
_entity_poly.pdbx_strand_id
1 'polypeptide(L)'
;MAKITDEMAAQFVRLNSLGRSYRAIGKMFGVDPRTVKSKVQGARGVVERDHWESVTRQVDAKYLEDHYRLIVRVAVGVLRAVRGSRLPTEPHQNARVLLDYHVGTEVMEARDVWEQVGIRYGLDDAPIGEDEDLATSMARKLFSALGQHQPELERTIDTWQKCHAQLVNMRRGLIKETGELLGRKMGRTEPNDGIAVADLALNWVFGKSQAASAEASAKPEMLAELLMEDAMAIGNVHQSEDGSESQSITAQRAILEQIIRMGKLEPVATTYGQFATAAAQIESRVTELILRRQPKGKCFLCPQP
;
A
#
# COMPACT_ATOMS: atom_id res chain seq x y z
N MET A 1 67.52 -10.89 -19.45
CA MET A 1 66.55 -9.84 -19.07
C MET A 1 66.00 -10.21 -17.71
N ALA A 2 66.11 -9.32 -16.70
CA ALA A 2 65.55 -9.57 -15.38
C ALA A 2 64.01 -9.61 -15.47
N LYS A 3 63.39 -10.63 -14.87
CA LYS A 3 61.94 -10.80 -14.84
C LYS A 3 61.36 -9.76 -13.88
N ILE A 4 60.49 -8.88 -14.36
CA ILE A 4 59.84 -7.87 -13.51
C ILE A 4 58.82 -8.59 -12.62
N THR A 5 59.05 -8.55 -11.31
CA THR A 5 58.10 -9.06 -10.32
C THR A 5 57.03 -8.02 -9.98
N ASP A 6 55.92 -8.46 -9.40
CA ASP A 6 54.83 -7.56 -9.02
C ASP A 6 55.26 -6.57 -7.91
N GLU A 7 56.15 -6.98 -7.02
CA GLU A 7 56.78 -6.09 -6.03
C GLU A 7 57.64 -4.99 -6.66
N MET A 8 58.38 -5.31 -7.73
CA MET A 8 59.13 -4.30 -8.49
C MET A 8 58.17 -3.32 -9.18
N ALA A 9 57.07 -3.81 -9.77
CA ALA A 9 56.07 -2.95 -10.40
C ALA A 9 55.39 -2.02 -9.37
N ALA A 10 55.09 -2.51 -8.17
CA ALA A 10 54.57 -1.69 -7.08
C ALA A 10 55.55 -0.59 -6.64
N GLN A 11 56.85 -0.90 -6.56
CA GLN A 11 57.88 0.09 -6.28
C GLN A 11 58.00 1.15 -7.39
N PHE A 12 57.81 0.79 -8.66
CA PHE A 12 57.80 1.75 -9.77
C PHE A 12 56.67 2.78 -9.61
N VAL A 13 55.47 2.31 -9.25
CA VAL A 13 54.29 3.16 -9.02
C VAL A 13 54.54 4.12 -7.85
N ARG A 14 55.04 3.60 -6.71
CA ARG A 14 55.35 4.39 -5.52
C ARG A 14 56.42 5.46 -5.77
N LEU A 15 57.47 5.13 -6.51
CA LEU A 15 58.53 6.10 -6.82
C LEU A 15 58.05 7.17 -7.79
N ASN A 16 57.18 6.81 -8.74
CA ASN A 16 56.57 7.77 -9.64
C ASN A 16 55.62 8.73 -8.90
N SER A 17 54.81 8.23 -7.95
CA SER A 17 53.93 9.09 -7.14
C SER A 17 54.70 10.05 -6.24
N LEU A 18 55.94 9.72 -5.87
CA LEU A 18 56.89 10.62 -5.18
C LEU A 18 57.63 11.58 -6.12
N GLY A 19 57.24 11.66 -7.40
CA GLY A 19 57.79 12.61 -8.38
C GLY A 19 59.06 12.14 -9.11
N ARG A 20 59.50 10.89 -8.96
CA ARG A 20 60.66 10.36 -9.71
C ARG A 20 60.29 10.12 -11.17
N SER A 21 61.15 10.53 -12.10
CA SER A 21 60.96 10.30 -13.54
C SER A 21 61.16 8.82 -13.92
N TYR A 22 60.50 8.38 -15.01
CA TYR A 22 60.63 7.01 -15.52
C TYR A 22 62.09 6.60 -15.81
N ARG A 23 62.93 7.55 -16.26
CA ARG A 23 64.37 7.31 -16.49
C ARG A 23 65.13 7.07 -15.19
N ALA A 24 64.83 7.84 -14.14
CA ALA A 24 65.49 7.66 -12.83
C ALA A 24 65.11 6.32 -12.20
N ILE A 25 63.84 5.92 -12.31
CA ILE A 25 63.36 4.61 -11.84
C ILE A 25 63.97 3.48 -12.66
N GLY A 26 63.97 3.58 -13.99
CA GLY A 26 64.60 2.58 -14.86
C GLY A 26 66.09 2.38 -14.54
N LYS A 27 66.82 3.46 -14.25
CA LYS A 27 68.23 3.40 -13.84
C LYS A 27 68.43 2.72 -12.47
N MET A 28 67.54 2.95 -11.50
CA MET A 28 67.63 2.32 -10.17
C MET A 28 67.42 0.79 -10.20
N PHE A 29 66.57 0.31 -11.11
CA PHE A 29 66.20 -1.11 -11.18
C PHE A 29 66.85 -1.86 -12.36
N GLY A 30 67.65 -1.18 -13.19
CA GLY A 30 68.24 -1.78 -14.39
C GLY A 30 67.21 -2.17 -15.46
N VAL A 31 66.09 -1.42 -15.55
CA VAL A 31 64.95 -1.70 -16.44
C VAL A 31 64.77 -0.55 -17.44
N ASP A 32 64.34 -0.88 -18.67
CA ASP A 32 64.05 0.12 -19.70
C ASP A 32 62.96 1.12 -19.20
N PRO A 33 63.19 2.44 -19.31
CA PRO A 33 62.23 3.47 -18.91
C PRO A 33 60.83 3.33 -19.55
N ARG A 34 60.73 2.79 -20.77
CA ARG A 34 59.45 2.49 -21.45
C ARG A 34 58.69 1.38 -20.73
N THR A 35 59.39 0.36 -20.22
CA THR A 35 58.78 -0.72 -19.45
C THR A 35 58.30 -0.23 -18.09
N VAL A 36 59.08 0.64 -17.43
CA VAL A 36 58.65 1.33 -16.20
C VAL A 36 57.39 2.17 -16.48
N LYS A 37 57.38 2.96 -17.56
CA LYS A 37 56.22 3.76 -17.96
C LYS A 37 54.98 2.89 -18.19
N SER A 38 55.12 1.80 -18.94
CA SER A 38 54.02 0.86 -19.22
C SER A 38 53.45 0.24 -17.96
N LYS A 39 54.30 -0.20 -17.00
CA LYS A 39 53.84 -0.77 -15.73
C LYS A 39 53.15 0.26 -14.82
N VAL A 40 53.68 1.48 -14.75
CA VAL A 40 53.05 2.57 -13.98
C VAL A 40 51.73 3.00 -14.59
N GLN A 41 51.66 3.14 -15.91
CA GLN A 41 50.41 3.48 -16.62
C GLN A 41 49.38 2.36 -16.51
N GLY A 42 49.79 1.10 -16.64
CA GLY A 42 48.93 -0.06 -16.43
C GLY A 42 48.35 -0.11 -15.02
N ALA A 43 49.17 0.10 -13.99
CA ALA A 43 48.70 0.16 -12.61
C ALA A 43 47.74 1.34 -12.36
N ARG A 44 48.00 2.52 -12.93
CA ARG A 44 47.07 3.66 -12.86
C ARG A 44 45.74 3.37 -13.55
N GLY A 45 45.76 2.74 -14.71
CA GLY A 45 44.55 2.33 -15.42
C GLY A 45 43.73 1.25 -14.69
N VAL A 46 44.38 0.40 -13.88
CA VAL A 46 43.68 -0.53 -12.98
C VAL A 46 43.05 0.22 -11.81
N VAL A 47 43.80 1.10 -11.13
CA VAL A 47 43.25 1.92 -10.02
C VAL A 47 42.08 2.79 -10.48
N GLU A 48 42.17 3.38 -11.66
CA GLU A 48 41.07 4.18 -12.25
C GLU A 48 39.85 3.30 -12.56
N ARG A 49 40.06 2.10 -13.12
CA ARG A 49 38.97 1.15 -13.36
C ARG A 49 38.31 0.69 -12.06
N ASP A 50 39.10 0.33 -11.05
CA ASP A 50 38.61 -0.08 -9.74
C ASP A 50 37.85 1.07 -9.06
N HIS A 51 38.33 2.32 -9.22
CA HIS A 51 37.65 3.51 -8.75
C HIS A 51 36.28 3.67 -9.44
N TRP A 52 36.22 3.61 -10.77
CA TRP A 52 34.97 3.71 -11.51
C TRP A 52 34.01 2.56 -11.20
N GLU A 53 34.51 1.33 -11.05
CA GLU A 53 33.70 0.18 -10.64
C GLU A 53 33.13 0.37 -9.23
N SER A 54 33.92 0.88 -8.29
CA SER A 54 33.46 1.24 -6.95
C SER A 54 32.40 2.34 -6.99
N VAL A 55 32.57 3.36 -7.83
CA VAL A 55 31.60 4.45 -8.01
C VAL A 55 30.30 3.89 -8.59
N THR A 56 30.36 3.06 -9.63
CA THR A 56 29.17 2.42 -10.22
C THR A 56 28.40 1.60 -9.18
N ARG A 57 29.09 0.76 -8.40
CA ARG A 57 28.45 -0.03 -7.32
C ARG A 57 27.78 0.85 -6.26
N GLN A 58 28.38 1.98 -5.91
CA GLN A 58 27.79 2.93 -4.96
C GLN A 58 26.53 3.60 -5.54
N VAL A 59 26.58 3.96 -6.81
CA VAL A 59 25.44 4.55 -7.54
C VAL A 59 24.29 3.54 -7.65
N ASP A 60 24.57 2.30 -8.02
CA ASP A 60 23.56 1.23 -8.10
C ASP A 60 22.92 0.93 -6.74
N ALA A 61 23.73 0.90 -5.68
CA ALA A 61 23.24 0.72 -4.31
C ALA A 61 22.30 1.87 -3.89
N LYS A 62 22.65 3.11 -4.24
CA LYS A 62 21.80 4.28 -3.97
C LYS A 62 20.47 4.20 -4.74
N TYR A 63 20.50 3.90 -6.04
CA TYR A 63 19.26 3.74 -6.82
C TYR A 63 18.38 2.62 -6.29
N LEU A 64 18.98 1.52 -5.82
CA LEU A 64 18.24 0.43 -5.20
C LEU A 64 17.58 0.87 -3.88
N GLU A 65 18.28 1.66 -3.06
CA GLU A 65 17.75 2.21 -1.83
C GLU A 65 16.57 3.17 -2.11
N ASP A 66 16.72 4.10 -3.06
CA ASP A 66 15.68 5.04 -3.45
C ASP A 66 14.45 4.31 -4.04
N HIS A 67 14.67 3.28 -4.86
CA HIS A 67 13.61 2.38 -5.32
C HIS A 67 12.85 1.73 -4.16
N TYR A 68 13.57 1.17 -3.18
CA TYR A 68 12.93 0.57 -2.00
C TYR A 68 12.16 1.58 -1.15
N ARG A 69 12.65 2.81 -1.02
CA ARG A 69 11.92 3.90 -0.34
C ARG A 69 10.59 4.19 -1.03
N LEU A 70 10.56 4.23 -2.37
CA LEU A 70 9.32 4.41 -3.14
C LEU A 70 8.35 3.24 -2.95
N ILE A 71 8.85 2.00 -2.95
CA ILE A 71 8.01 0.81 -2.68
C ILE A 71 7.41 0.86 -1.28
N VAL A 72 8.17 1.29 -0.28
CA VAL A 72 7.66 1.46 1.10
C VAL A 72 6.57 2.54 1.15
N ARG A 73 6.73 3.65 0.43
CA ARG A 73 5.68 4.70 0.34
C ARG A 73 4.38 4.18 -0.24
N VAL A 74 4.45 3.41 -1.33
CA VAL A 74 3.27 2.73 -1.88
C VAL A 74 2.62 1.83 -0.83
N ALA A 75 3.41 1.05 -0.08
CA ALA A 75 2.89 0.17 0.95
C ALA A 75 2.18 0.97 2.07
N VAL A 76 2.71 2.12 2.48
CA VAL A 76 2.01 3.04 3.41
C VAL A 76 0.67 3.50 2.83
N GLY A 77 0.62 3.81 1.52
CA GLY A 77 -0.63 4.16 0.84
C GLY A 77 -1.67 3.04 0.90
N VAL A 78 -1.24 1.79 0.69
CA VAL A 78 -2.09 0.60 0.88
C VAL A 78 -2.62 0.52 2.30
N LEU A 79 -1.76 0.72 3.30
CA LEU A 79 -2.17 0.69 4.70
C LEU A 79 -3.21 1.77 5.02
N ARG A 80 -3.03 2.99 4.50
CA ARG A 80 -4.01 4.08 4.65
C ARG A 80 -5.35 3.72 4.00
N ALA A 81 -5.34 3.14 2.80
CA ALA A 81 -6.55 2.70 2.12
C ALA A 81 -7.32 1.62 2.91
N VAL A 82 -6.61 0.63 3.44
CA VAL A 82 -7.20 -0.43 4.26
C VAL A 82 -7.79 0.14 5.56
N ARG A 83 -7.06 1.02 6.24
CA ARG A 83 -7.51 1.66 7.49
C ARG A 83 -8.68 2.62 7.31
N GLY A 84 -8.76 3.27 6.15
CA GLY A 84 -9.86 4.17 5.78
C GLY A 84 -11.14 3.43 5.42
N SER A 85 -11.05 2.16 5.02
CA SER A 85 -12.17 1.33 4.57
C SER A 85 -12.87 0.57 5.72
N ARG A 86 -13.06 1.22 6.88
CA ARG A 86 -13.59 0.53 8.07
C ARG A 86 -14.97 -0.09 7.84
N LEU A 87 -15.77 0.51 6.96
CA LEU A 87 -17.09 0.03 6.60
C LEU A 87 -17.38 0.35 5.12
N PRO A 88 -17.75 -0.61 4.27
CA PRO A 88 -18.22 -0.37 2.90
C PRO A 88 -19.66 0.20 2.95
N THR A 89 -19.80 1.36 3.58
CA THR A 89 -21.06 2.04 3.87
C THR A 89 -21.45 2.97 2.73
N GLU A 90 -20.48 3.52 2.01
CA GLU A 90 -20.76 4.47 0.94
C GLU A 90 -20.72 3.80 -0.44
N PRO A 91 -21.76 3.95 -1.28
CA PRO A 91 -21.82 3.35 -2.63
C PRO A 91 -20.66 3.74 -3.56
N HIS A 92 -19.99 4.85 -3.27
CA HIS A 92 -18.88 5.41 -4.05
C HIS A 92 -17.49 5.03 -3.48
N GLN A 93 -17.42 4.40 -2.31
CA GLN A 93 -16.17 3.87 -1.77
C GLN A 93 -15.85 2.55 -2.49
N ASN A 94 -15.16 2.65 -3.62
CA ASN A 94 -14.57 1.49 -4.28
C ASN A 94 -13.17 1.26 -3.69
N ALA A 95 -12.88 0.03 -3.25
CA ALA A 95 -11.56 -0.35 -2.74
C ALA A 95 -10.41 0.02 -3.70
N ARG A 96 -10.65 -0.05 -5.03
CA ARG A 96 -9.70 0.41 -6.04
C ARG A 96 -9.48 1.92 -6.01
N VAL A 97 -10.55 2.70 -5.87
CA VAL A 97 -10.48 4.17 -5.79
C VAL A 97 -9.73 4.59 -4.51
N LEU A 98 -9.99 3.93 -3.38
CA LEU A 98 -9.26 4.16 -2.13
C LEU A 98 -7.76 3.87 -2.30
N LEU A 99 -7.41 2.75 -2.94
CA LEU A 99 -6.02 2.42 -3.23
C LEU A 99 -5.38 3.44 -4.16
N ASP A 100 -6.01 3.76 -5.29
CA ASP A 100 -5.47 4.71 -6.26
C ASP A 100 -5.25 6.09 -5.61
N TYR A 101 -6.20 6.56 -4.79
CA TYR A 101 -6.09 7.82 -4.05
C TYR A 101 -4.94 7.81 -3.03
N HIS A 102 -4.93 6.85 -2.10
CA HIS A 102 -3.94 6.84 -1.02
C HIS A 102 -2.53 6.47 -1.50
N VAL A 103 -2.41 5.56 -2.46
CA VAL A 103 -1.12 5.24 -3.08
C VAL A 103 -0.62 6.42 -3.90
N GLY A 104 -1.48 7.04 -4.71
CA GLY A 104 -1.12 8.25 -5.47
C GLY A 104 -0.62 9.37 -4.56
N THR A 105 -1.35 9.65 -3.48
CA THR A 105 -0.98 10.66 -2.48
C THR A 105 0.39 10.38 -1.85
N GLU A 106 0.66 9.16 -1.39
CA GLU A 106 1.95 8.81 -0.77
C GLU A 106 3.12 8.88 -1.76
N VAL A 107 2.86 8.53 -3.02
CA VAL A 107 3.85 8.62 -4.09
C VAL A 107 4.15 10.09 -4.41
N MET A 108 3.14 10.94 -4.44
CA MET A 108 3.25 12.39 -4.63
C MET A 108 3.99 13.08 -3.47
N GLU A 109 3.77 12.61 -2.23
CA GLU A 109 4.46 13.11 -1.03
C GLU A 109 5.94 12.69 -0.98
N ALA A 110 6.38 11.69 -1.76
CA ALA A 110 7.77 11.23 -1.84
C ALA A 110 8.66 12.13 -2.73
N ARG A 111 8.38 13.44 -2.76
CA ARG A 111 9.05 14.45 -3.60
C ARG A 111 10.57 14.46 -3.44
N ASP A 112 11.06 14.27 -2.22
CA ASP A 112 12.48 14.22 -1.91
C ASP A 112 13.21 13.09 -2.66
N VAL A 113 12.56 11.94 -2.80
CA VAL A 113 13.11 10.78 -3.52
C VAL A 113 13.08 11.02 -5.03
N TRP A 114 12.01 11.64 -5.54
CA TRP A 114 11.90 12.01 -6.95
C TRP A 114 12.99 12.99 -7.38
N GLU A 115 13.21 14.03 -6.58
CA GLU A 115 14.25 15.03 -6.85
C GLU A 115 15.66 14.41 -6.84
N GLN A 116 15.90 13.43 -5.97
CA GLN A 116 17.19 12.72 -5.87
C GLN A 116 17.49 11.85 -7.10
N VAL A 117 16.46 11.31 -7.77
CA VAL A 117 16.61 10.57 -9.04
C VAL A 117 16.46 11.46 -10.27
N GLY A 118 16.41 12.79 -10.09
CA GLY A 118 16.35 13.77 -11.17
C GLY A 118 14.96 13.98 -11.77
N ILE A 119 13.90 13.47 -11.14
CA ILE A 119 12.51 13.68 -11.54
C ILE A 119 11.95 14.88 -10.76
N ARG A 120 11.62 15.94 -11.48
CA ARG A 120 10.92 17.11 -10.91
C ARG A 120 9.47 17.04 -11.35
N TYR A 121 8.54 17.04 -10.39
CA TYR A 121 7.09 17.10 -10.63
C TYR A 121 6.49 18.13 -9.65
N GLY A 122 5.47 18.87 -10.08
CA GLY A 122 4.76 19.86 -9.24
C GLY A 122 5.55 21.15 -8.98
N LEU A 123 6.27 21.65 -10.00
CA LEU A 123 6.77 23.03 -10.00
C LEU A 123 5.76 23.94 -10.72
N ASP A 124 5.59 25.17 -10.21
CA ASP A 124 4.59 26.16 -10.64
C ASP A 124 4.59 26.50 -12.15
N ASP A 125 5.60 26.04 -12.91
CA ASP A 125 5.78 26.30 -14.34
C ASP A 125 5.42 25.12 -15.27
N ALA A 126 4.95 23.98 -14.76
CA ALA A 126 4.52 22.86 -15.61
C ALA A 126 3.07 23.07 -16.11
N PRO A 127 2.77 22.79 -17.39
CA PRO A 127 1.40 22.85 -17.89
C PRO A 127 0.49 21.95 -17.05
N ILE A 128 -0.57 22.55 -16.49
CA ILE A 128 -1.59 21.87 -15.68
C ILE A 128 -2.17 20.71 -16.52
N GLY A 129 -1.82 19.47 -16.17
CA GLY A 129 -2.33 18.26 -16.81
C GLY A 129 -1.29 17.19 -17.13
N GLU A 130 -0.04 17.54 -17.44
CA GLU A 130 0.99 16.53 -17.79
C GLU A 130 1.61 15.85 -16.54
N ASP A 131 1.73 16.60 -15.44
CA ASP A 131 2.34 16.11 -14.19
C ASP A 131 1.43 15.14 -13.40
N GLU A 132 0.11 15.33 -13.47
CA GLU A 132 -0.87 14.49 -12.77
C GLU A 132 -0.98 13.09 -13.41
N ASP A 133 -0.82 13.03 -14.74
CA ASP A 133 -0.76 11.78 -15.50
C ASP A 133 0.55 11.00 -15.22
N LEU A 134 1.68 11.69 -15.08
CA LEU A 134 2.95 11.05 -14.73
C LEU A 134 2.90 10.48 -13.30
N ALA A 135 2.45 11.24 -12.32
CA ALA A 135 2.36 10.79 -10.93
C ALA A 135 1.43 9.58 -10.79
N THR A 136 0.27 9.62 -11.45
CA THR A 136 -0.68 8.51 -11.49
C THR A 136 -0.08 7.26 -12.16
N SER A 137 0.62 7.45 -13.28
CA SER A 137 1.31 6.37 -14.00
C SER A 137 2.41 5.74 -13.14
N MET A 138 3.21 6.55 -12.45
CA MET A 138 4.27 6.10 -11.56
C MET A 138 3.71 5.38 -10.34
N ALA A 139 2.64 5.89 -9.73
CA ALA A 139 1.95 5.22 -8.63
C ALA A 139 1.46 3.83 -9.03
N ARG A 140 0.89 3.67 -10.24
CA ARG A 140 0.46 2.36 -10.76
C ARG A 140 1.64 1.40 -10.98
N LYS A 141 2.74 1.89 -11.57
CA LYS A 141 3.95 1.08 -11.81
C LYS A 141 4.60 0.65 -10.49
N LEU A 142 4.73 1.56 -9.53
CA LEU A 142 5.28 1.26 -8.21
C LEU A 142 4.36 0.33 -7.40
N PHE A 143 3.04 0.46 -7.54
CA PHE A 143 2.08 -0.48 -6.96
C PHE A 143 2.22 -1.89 -7.56
N SER A 144 2.40 -2.01 -8.87
CA SER A 144 2.70 -3.30 -9.48
C SER A 144 4.06 -3.86 -9.03
N ALA A 145 5.07 -3.00 -8.89
CA ALA A 145 6.37 -3.39 -8.38
C ALA A 145 6.32 -3.87 -6.92
N LEU A 146 5.48 -3.26 -6.08
CA LEU A 146 5.19 -3.75 -4.73
C LEU A 146 4.63 -5.18 -4.77
N GLY A 147 3.70 -5.47 -5.69
CA GLY A 147 3.15 -6.82 -5.86
C GLY A 147 4.21 -7.85 -6.25
N GLN A 148 5.09 -7.52 -7.21
CA GLN A 148 6.21 -8.38 -7.60
C GLN A 148 7.18 -8.65 -6.45
N HIS A 149 7.43 -7.63 -5.62
CA HIS A 149 8.25 -7.74 -4.42
C HIS A 149 7.55 -8.51 -3.28
N GLN A 150 6.23 -8.42 -3.17
CA GLN A 150 5.43 -9.02 -2.12
C GLN A 150 4.20 -9.75 -2.70
N PRO A 151 4.38 -10.90 -3.38
CA PRO A 151 3.27 -11.57 -4.07
C PRO A 151 2.14 -12.00 -3.14
N GLU A 152 2.47 -12.32 -1.89
CA GLU A 152 1.45 -12.64 -0.89
C GLU A 152 0.64 -11.41 -0.48
N LEU A 153 1.27 -10.24 -0.37
CA LEU A 153 0.57 -8.99 -0.10
C LEU A 153 -0.38 -8.64 -1.25
N GLU A 154 0.05 -8.80 -2.51
CA GLU A 154 -0.79 -8.59 -3.69
C GLU A 154 -2.05 -9.47 -3.64
N ARG A 155 -1.90 -10.78 -3.39
CA ARG A 155 -3.05 -11.71 -3.25
C ARG A 155 -3.97 -11.35 -2.09
N THR A 156 -3.42 -10.87 -0.97
CA THR A 156 -4.25 -10.43 0.16
C THR A 156 -5.01 -9.15 -0.18
N ILE A 157 -4.39 -8.19 -0.89
CA ILE A 157 -5.07 -6.98 -1.40
C ILE A 157 -6.19 -7.37 -2.36
N ASP A 158 -5.96 -8.29 -3.30
CA ASP A 158 -7.00 -8.77 -4.21
C ASP A 158 -8.19 -9.39 -3.46
N THR A 159 -7.91 -10.19 -2.44
CA THR A 159 -8.94 -10.78 -1.57
C THR A 159 -9.72 -9.68 -0.86
N TRP A 160 -9.04 -8.71 -0.27
CA TRP A 160 -9.66 -7.57 0.40
C TRP A 160 -10.56 -6.77 -0.55
N GLN A 161 -10.10 -6.47 -1.78
CA GLN A 161 -10.91 -5.77 -2.79
C GLN A 161 -12.15 -6.58 -3.22
N LYS A 162 -12.02 -7.90 -3.39
CA LYS A 162 -13.14 -8.79 -3.73
C LYS A 162 -14.19 -8.81 -2.62
N CYS A 163 -13.77 -8.99 -1.37
CA CYS A 163 -14.67 -8.96 -0.22
C CYS A 163 -15.34 -7.59 -0.08
N HIS A 164 -14.61 -6.50 -0.28
CA HIS A 164 -15.18 -5.15 -0.29
C HIS A 164 -16.29 -5.00 -1.33
N ALA A 165 -16.03 -5.40 -2.59
CA ALA A 165 -17.02 -5.31 -3.66
C ALA A 165 -18.26 -6.18 -3.37
N GLN A 166 -18.07 -7.37 -2.80
CA GLN A 166 -19.16 -8.24 -2.36
C GLN A 166 -20.00 -7.57 -1.26
N LEU A 167 -19.38 -6.98 -0.25
CA LEU A 167 -20.10 -6.28 0.84
C LEU A 167 -20.92 -5.10 0.31
N VAL A 168 -20.37 -4.30 -0.62
CA VAL A 168 -21.12 -3.20 -1.27
C VAL A 168 -22.34 -3.74 -2.02
N ASN A 169 -22.21 -4.85 -2.74
CA ASN A 169 -23.32 -5.48 -3.45
C ASN A 169 -24.37 -6.06 -2.49
N MET A 170 -23.94 -6.71 -1.40
CA MET A 170 -24.84 -7.23 -0.37
C MET A 170 -25.60 -6.10 0.32
N ARG A 171 -24.92 -4.98 0.65
CA ARG A 171 -25.56 -3.77 1.17
C ARG A 171 -26.64 -3.26 0.23
N ARG A 172 -26.34 -3.12 -1.06
CA ARG A 172 -27.33 -2.69 -2.07
C ARG A 172 -28.53 -3.63 -2.13
N GLY A 173 -28.29 -4.94 -2.05
CA GLY A 173 -29.34 -5.95 -1.97
C GLY A 173 -30.22 -5.79 -0.73
N LEU A 174 -29.60 -5.60 0.44
CA LEU A 174 -30.30 -5.37 1.70
C LEU A 174 -31.12 -4.07 1.67
N ILE A 175 -30.60 -2.98 1.12
CA ILE A 175 -31.34 -1.71 0.99
C ILE A 175 -32.59 -1.90 0.13
N LYS A 176 -32.47 -2.62 -0.99
CA LYS A 176 -33.62 -2.89 -1.86
C LYS A 176 -34.66 -3.76 -1.14
N GLU A 177 -34.22 -4.83 -0.49
CA GLU A 177 -35.11 -5.79 0.18
C GLU A 177 -35.80 -5.19 1.41
N THR A 178 -35.07 -4.41 2.23
CA THR A 178 -35.64 -3.64 3.34
C THR A 178 -36.66 -2.63 2.85
N GLY A 179 -36.37 -1.88 1.79
CA GLY A 179 -37.29 -0.94 1.17
C GLY A 179 -38.58 -1.61 0.68
N GLU A 180 -38.48 -2.75 -0.01
CA GLU A 180 -39.64 -3.53 -0.46
C GLU A 180 -40.49 -4.08 0.71
N LEU A 181 -39.86 -4.46 1.83
CA LEU A 181 -40.56 -4.91 3.04
C LEU A 181 -41.25 -3.74 3.75
N LEU A 182 -40.59 -2.60 3.84
CA LEU A 182 -41.14 -1.36 4.40
C LEU A 182 -42.37 -0.90 3.61
N GLY A 183 -42.28 -0.89 2.27
CA GLY A 183 -43.39 -0.48 1.40
C GLY A 183 -44.61 -1.37 1.52
N ARG A 184 -44.39 -2.69 1.63
CA ARG A 184 -45.47 -3.64 1.88
C ARG A 184 -46.15 -3.44 3.24
N LYS A 185 -45.40 -3.00 4.26
CA LYS A 185 -45.89 -2.88 5.63
C LYS A 185 -46.50 -1.51 5.95
N MET A 186 -45.93 -0.44 5.41
CA MET A 186 -46.31 0.95 5.70
C MET A 186 -47.19 1.58 4.60
N GLY A 187 -47.35 0.92 3.45
CA GLY A 187 -48.12 1.44 2.32
C GLY A 187 -47.50 2.67 1.64
N ARG A 188 -46.32 3.10 2.10
CA ARG A 188 -45.47 4.16 1.54
C ARG A 188 -44.01 3.73 1.71
N THR A 189 -43.17 4.09 0.75
CA THR A 189 -41.71 3.92 0.80
C THR A 189 -41.06 5.24 0.49
N GLU A 190 -40.36 5.82 1.47
CA GLU A 190 -39.32 6.77 1.15
C GLU A 190 -38.05 6.01 0.78
N PRO A 191 -37.29 6.43 -0.25
CA PRO A 191 -36.05 5.78 -0.66
C PRO A 191 -35.02 5.61 0.47
N ASN A 192 -35.08 6.48 1.48
CA ASN A 192 -34.13 6.54 2.59
C ASN A 192 -34.44 5.56 3.73
N ASP A 193 -35.68 5.07 3.86
CA ASP A 193 -36.05 4.20 4.98
C ASP A 193 -35.38 2.82 4.88
N GLY A 194 -35.22 2.29 3.65
CA GLY A 194 -34.48 1.05 3.41
C GLY A 194 -32.99 1.18 3.71
N ILE A 195 -32.42 2.38 3.55
CA ILE A 195 -31.01 2.65 3.87
C ILE A 195 -30.78 2.54 5.37
N ALA A 196 -31.62 3.19 6.19
CA ALA A 196 -31.48 3.17 7.64
C ALA A 196 -31.55 1.75 8.22
N VAL A 197 -32.53 0.95 7.78
CA VAL A 197 -32.68 -0.44 8.28
C VAL A 197 -31.54 -1.34 7.80
N ALA A 198 -31.09 -1.20 6.54
CA ALA A 198 -29.96 -1.96 6.03
C ALA A 198 -28.66 -1.60 6.77
N ASP A 199 -28.41 -0.32 7.04
CA ASP A 199 -27.21 0.12 7.75
C ASP A 199 -27.21 -0.32 9.22
N LEU A 200 -28.36 -0.31 9.90
CA LEU A 200 -28.51 -0.91 11.23
C LEU A 200 -28.16 -2.40 11.22
N ALA A 201 -28.68 -3.15 10.25
CA ALA A 201 -28.41 -4.59 10.12
C ALA A 201 -26.93 -4.88 9.83
N LEU A 202 -26.30 -4.06 9.00
CA LEU A 202 -24.88 -4.17 8.66
C LEU A 202 -23.98 -3.80 9.85
N ASN A 203 -24.25 -2.67 10.51
CA ASN A 203 -23.51 -2.24 11.70
C ASN A 203 -23.58 -3.29 12.81
N TRP A 204 -24.68 -4.02 12.94
CA TRP A 204 -24.76 -5.16 13.85
C TRP A 204 -23.83 -6.31 13.47
N VAL A 205 -23.80 -6.70 12.19
CA VAL A 205 -22.88 -7.73 11.70
C VAL A 205 -21.43 -7.33 11.99
N PHE A 206 -21.10 -6.08 11.71
CA PHE A 206 -19.75 -5.54 11.86
C PHE A 206 -19.36 -5.37 13.33
N GLY A 207 -20.26 -4.83 14.15
CA GLY A 207 -20.10 -4.67 15.60
C GLY A 207 -19.96 -6.02 16.31
N LYS A 208 -20.74 -7.04 15.92
CA LYS A 208 -20.56 -8.42 16.40
C LYS A 208 -19.21 -9.00 16.03
N SER A 209 -18.72 -8.74 14.82
CA SER A 209 -17.41 -9.26 14.40
C SER A 209 -16.25 -8.55 15.08
N GLN A 210 -16.39 -7.27 15.43
CA GLN A 210 -15.41 -6.54 16.26
C GLN A 210 -15.47 -6.99 17.72
N ALA A 211 -16.66 -7.19 18.29
CA ALA A 211 -16.86 -7.69 19.64
C ALA A 211 -16.45 -9.17 19.79
N ALA A 212 -16.68 -10.03 18.80
CA ALA A 212 -16.23 -11.43 18.80
C ALA A 212 -14.70 -11.56 18.70
N SER A 213 -14.01 -10.52 18.21
CA SER A 213 -12.55 -10.40 18.30
C SER A 213 -12.07 -9.97 19.70
N ALA A 214 -12.97 -9.53 20.59
CA ALA A 214 -12.68 -9.09 21.95
C ALA A 214 -13.22 -10.04 23.04
N GLU A 215 -14.39 -10.66 22.87
CA GLU A 215 -15.00 -11.61 23.81
C GLU A 215 -16.19 -12.35 23.16
N ALA A 216 -16.19 -13.69 23.24
CA ALA A 216 -17.24 -14.54 22.70
C ALA A 216 -18.19 -15.01 23.80
N SER A 217 -19.40 -14.43 23.91
CA SER A 217 -20.62 -15.11 24.39
C SER A 217 -21.80 -14.12 24.49
N ALA A 218 -22.70 -14.11 23.51
CA ALA A 218 -24.04 -13.55 23.70
C ALA A 218 -25.07 -14.35 22.90
N LYS A 219 -26.19 -14.69 23.54
CA LYS A 219 -27.30 -15.44 22.93
C LYS A 219 -28.06 -14.56 21.93
N PRO A 220 -28.62 -15.12 20.84
CA PRO A 220 -29.33 -14.37 19.79
C PRO A 220 -30.47 -13.47 20.28
N GLU A 221 -31.12 -13.83 21.39
CA GLU A 221 -32.28 -13.12 21.97
C GLU A 221 -31.88 -11.85 22.75
N MET A 222 -30.83 -11.91 23.59
CA MET A 222 -30.24 -10.74 24.25
C MET A 222 -29.67 -9.72 23.24
N LEU A 223 -29.27 -10.23 22.08
CA LEU A 223 -28.72 -9.45 20.97
C LEU A 223 -29.78 -8.69 20.17
N ALA A 224 -31.04 -9.12 20.20
CA ALA A 224 -32.15 -8.36 19.66
C ALA A 224 -32.50 -7.16 20.56
N GLU A 225 -32.33 -7.27 21.88
CA GLU A 225 -32.52 -6.15 22.82
C GLU A 225 -31.41 -5.09 22.71
N LEU A 226 -30.14 -5.49 22.60
CA LEU A 226 -29.02 -4.55 22.37
C LEU A 226 -29.13 -3.81 21.03
N LEU A 227 -29.61 -4.50 19.99
CA LEU A 227 -29.98 -3.90 18.70
C LEU A 227 -31.04 -2.80 18.83
N MET A 228 -31.91 -2.89 19.83
CA MET A 228 -33.00 -1.94 20.07
C MET A 228 -32.52 -0.71 20.80
N GLU A 229 -31.57 -0.82 21.74
CA GLU A 229 -31.00 0.34 22.43
C GLU A 229 -30.26 1.26 21.44
N ASP A 230 -29.46 0.70 20.52
CA ASP A 230 -28.74 1.47 19.50
C ASP A 230 -29.67 2.03 18.40
N ALA A 231 -30.68 1.27 17.97
CA ALA A 231 -31.67 1.76 17.01
C ALA A 231 -32.54 2.88 17.60
N MET A 232 -32.89 2.81 18.90
CA MET A 232 -33.58 3.87 19.62
C MET A 232 -32.70 5.11 19.82
N ALA A 233 -31.38 4.94 20.01
CA ALA A 233 -30.44 6.06 20.09
C ALA A 233 -30.29 6.81 18.75
N ILE A 234 -30.31 6.11 17.62
CA ILE A 234 -30.23 6.70 16.27
C ILE A 234 -31.57 7.31 15.82
N GLY A 235 -32.70 6.69 16.20
CA GLY A 235 -34.05 7.22 15.94
C GLY A 235 -34.31 8.59 16.57
N ASN A 236 -33.69 8.88 17.72
CA ASN A 236 -33.81 10.18 18.40
C ASN A 236 -33.22 11.38 17.63
N VAL A 237 -32.51 11.17 16.51
CA VAL A 237 -31.92 12.26 15.70
C VAL A 237 -32.94 12.85 14.71
N HIS A 238 -34.09 12.20 14.47
CA HIS A 238 -35.15 12.72 13.59
C HIS A 238 -36.46 12.90 14.37
N GLN A 239 -36.46 13.84 15.31
CA GLN A 239 -37.65 14.18 16.11
C GLN A 239 -38.79 14.70 15.21
N SER A 240 -39.90 13.96 15.18
CA SER A 240 -41.19 14.41 14.67
C SER A 240 -42.22 14.26 15.79
N GLU A 241 -42.81 15.36 16.25
CA GLU A 241 -43.66 15.46 17.45
C GLU A 241 -45.03 14.76 17.37
N ASP A 242 -45.37 14.12 16.25
CA ASP A 242 -46.60 13.34 16.11
C ASP A 242 -46.31 11.84 16.25
N GLY A 243 -47.18 11.10 16.96
CA GLY A 243 -47.05 9.67 17.29
C GLY A 243 -46.91 8.65 16.14
N SER A 244 -46.51 9.07 14.93
CA SER A 244 -46.05 8.22 13.82
C SER A 244 -44.69 7.56 14.09
N GLU A 245 -43.90 8.09 15.02
CA GLU A 245 -42.53 7.62 15.32
C GLU A 245 -42.52 6.22 15.93
N SER A 246 -43.46 5.92 16.83
CA SER A 246 -43.63 4.59 17.44
C SER A 246 -44.01 3.51 16.42
N GLN A 247 -44.79 3.88 15.39
CA GLN A 247 -45.15 2.97 14.30
C GLN A 247 -43.98 2.70 13.35
N SER A 248 -43.16 3.72 13.06
CA SER A 248 -41.96 3.60 12.23
C SER A 248 -40.91 2.70 12.87
N ILE A 249 -40.59 2.91 14.15
CA ILE A 249 -39.62 2.08 14.89
C ILE A 249 -40.10 0.63 15.00
N THR A 250 -41.39 0.40 15.27
CA THR A 250 -41.99 -0.94 15.32
C THR A 250 -41.97 -1.64 13.94
N ALA A 251 -42.15 -0.88 12.86
CA ALA A 251 -42.04 -1.40 11.50
C ALA A 251 -40.59 -1.79 11.16
N GLN A 252 -39.62 -0.90 11.43
CA GLN A 252 -38.20 -1.15 11.23
C GLN A 252 -37.71 -2.37 12.03
N ARG A 253 -38.11 -2.49 13.30
CA ARG A 253 -37.81 -3.63 14.19
C ARG A 253 -38.26 -4.96 13.58
N ALA A 254 -39.52 -5.04 13.16
CA ALA A 254 -40.06 -6.28 12.61
C ALA A 254 -39.40 -6.67 11.28
N ILE A 255 -38.94 -5.69 10.49
CA ILE A 255 -38.25 -5.94 9.23
C ILE A 255 -36.83 -6.43 9.48
N LEU A 256 -36.13 -5.87 10.47
CA LEU A 256 -34.85 -6.39 10.92
C LEU A 256 -34.96 -7.84 11.41
N GLU A 257 -35.95 -8.14 12.25
CA GLU A 257 -36.25 -9.52 12.69
C GLU A 257 -36.55 -10.46 11.51
N GLN A 258 -37.29 -9.98 10.51
CA GLN A 258 -37.59 -10.75 9.31
C GLN A 258 -36.32 -11.02 8.47
N ILE A 259 -35.44 -10.03 8.29
CA ILE A 259 -34.17 -10.18 7.57
C ILE A 259 -33.25 -11.17 8.27
N ILE A 260 -33.19 -11.13 9.61
CA ILE A 260 -32.46 -12.09 10.42
C ILE A 260 -33.02 -13.49 10.21
N ARG A 261 -34.35 -13.68 10.30
CA ARG A 261 -35.00 -14.99 10.08
C ARG A 261 -34.82 -15.52 8.67
N MET A 262 -34.70 -14.64 7.68
CA MET A 262 -34.43 -15.00 6.28
C MET A 262 -32.96 -15.38 6.04
N GLY A 263 -32.10 -15.36 7.07
CA GLY A 263 -30.69 -15.77 6.97
C GLY A 263 -29.82 -14.83 6.15
N LYS A 264 -30.29 -13.59 5.87
CA LYS A 264 -29.63 -12.68 4.94
C LYS A 264 -28.33 -12.08 5.49
N LEU A 265 -28.15 -12.08 6.80
CA LEU A 265 -26.98 -11.50 7.47
C LEU A 265 -25.81 -12.47 7.61
N GLU A 266 -26.03 -13.78 7.45
CA GLU A 266 -24.96 -14.79 7.56
C GLU A 266 -23.92 -14.70 6.43
N PRO A 267 -24.32 -14.54 5.14
CA PRO A 267 -23.36 -14.27 4.06
C PRO A 267 -22.57 -12.98 4.29
N VAL A 268 -23.23 -11.93 4.80
CA VAL A 268 -22.58 -10.64 5.13
C VAL A 268 -21.53 -10.84 6.22
N ALA A 269 -21.86 -11.56 7.29
CA ALA A 269 -20.95 -11.83 8.39
C ALA A 269 -19.73 -12.63 7.94
N THR A 270 -19.94 -13.65 7.10
CA THR A 270 -18.87 -14.47 6.53
C THR A 270 -17.93 -13.63 5.67
N THR A 271 -18.48 -12.85 4.73
CA THR A 271 -17.67 -11.98 3.86
C THR A 271 -16.96 -10.89 4.65
N TYR A 272 -17.59 -10.32 5.69
CA TYR A 272 -16.94 -9.34 6.55
C TYR A 272 -15.77 -9.95 7.35
N GLY A 273 -15.94 -11.16 7.89
CA GLY A 273 -14.84 -11.87 8.56
C GLY A 273 -13.63 -12.08 7.64
N GLN A 274 -13.87 -12.44 6.38
CA GLN A 274 -12.82 -12.55 5.36
C GLN A 274 -12.19 -11.19 5.02
N PHE A 275 -13.00 -10.15 4.88
CA PHE A 275 -12.56 -8.77 4.67
C PHE A 275 -11.65 -8.28 5.80
N ALA A 276 -12.08 -8.44 7.05
CA ALA A 276 -11.33 -8.03 8.24
C ALA A 276 -10.03 -8.84 8.40
N THR A 277 -10.08 -10.14 8.11
CA THR A 277 -8.89 -11.00 8.12
C THR A 277 -7.88 -10.55 7.07
N ALA A 278 -8.33 -10.28 5.84
CA ALA A 278 -7.46 -9.79 4.77
C ALA A 278 -6.88 -8.41 5.12
N ALA A 279 -7.69 -7.50 5.68
CA ALA A 279 -7.22 -6.21 6.16
C ALA A 279 -6.11 -6.36 7.21
N ALA A 280 -6.32 -7.16 8.25
CA ALA A 280 -5.32 -7.41 9.30
C ALA A 280 -4.02 -8.04 8.75
N GLN A 281 -4.13 -8.94 7.79
CA GLN A 281 -2.96 -9.52 7.11
C GLN A 281 -2.20 -8.48 6.29
N ILE A 282 -2.89 -7.58 5.59
CA ILE A 282 -2.27 -6.44 4.89
C ILE A 282 -1.55 -5.55 5.89
N GLU A 283 -2.19 -5.18 6.99
CA GLU A 283 -1.58 -4.33 8.01
C GLU A 283 -0.28 -4.94 8.57
N SER A 284 -0.32 -6.22 8.92
CA SER A 284 0.84 -6.95 9.44
C SER A 284 2.00 -6.96 8.43
N ARG A 285 1.72 -7.34 7.17
CA ARG A 285 2.74 -7.45 6.11
C ARG A 285 3.33 -6.09 5.72
N VAL A 286 2.49 -5.06 5.62
CA VAL A 286 2.96 -3.70 5.34
C VAL A 286 3.81 -3.18 6.49
N THR A 287 3.41 -3.43 7.74
CA THR A 287 4.20 -3.02 8.92
C THR A 287 5.57 -3.70 8.91
N GLU A 288 5.63 -5.01 8.61
CA GLU A 288 6.89 -5.75 8.46
C GLU A 288 7.78 -5.17 7.35
N LEU A 289 7.19 -4.80 6.21
CA LEU A 289 7.90 -4.17 5.09
C LEU A 289 8.47 -2.79 5.47
N ILE A 290 7.67 -1.95 6.15
CA ILE A 290 8.10 -0.63 6.62
C ILE A 290 9.28 -0.76 7.60
N LEU A 291 9.23 -1.73 8.52
CA LEU A 291 10.29 -1.95 9.49
C LEU A 291 11.59 -2.44 8.83
N ARG A 292 11.48 -3.33 7.84
CA ARG A 292 12.65 -3.84 7.12
C ARG A 292 13.25 -2.83 6.15
N ARG A 293 12.41 -1.94 5.59
CA ARG A 293 12.76 -1.01 4.50
C ARG A 293 13.31 -1.66 3.22
N GLN A 294 13.35 -2.99 3.18
CA GLN A 294 13.88 -3.76 2.07
C GLN A 294 12.85 -4.83 1.67
N PRO A 295 12.09 -4.60 0.59
CA PRO A 295 11.19 -5.62 0.05
C PRO A 295 11.97 -6.85 -0.42
N LYS A 296 11.38 -8.03 -0.26
CA LYS A 296 11.93 -9.28 -0.81
C LYS A 296 11.77 -9.31 -2.33
N GLY A 297 12.57 -10.13 -3.02
CA GLY A 297 12.44 -10.35 -4.46
C GLY A 297 12.94 -9.20 -5.33
N LYS A 298 12.62 -9.26 -6.63
CA LYS A 298 12.96 -8.26 -7.64
C LYS A 298 11.70 -7.89 -8.40
N CYS A 299 11.66 -6.66 -8.91
CA CYS A 299 10.63 -6.20 -9.84
C CYS A 299 11.26 -5.64 -11.11
N PHE A 300 10.41 -5.32 -12.10
CA PHE A 300 10.82 -4.72 -13.36
C PHE A 300 11.47 -3.33 -13.24
N LEU A 301 11.33 -2.67 -12.09
CA LEU A 301 11.97 -1.37 -11.78
C LEU A 301 13.29 -1.52 -11.02
N CYS A 302 13.66 -2.73 -10.57
CA CYS A 302 14.96 -2.92 -9.93
C CYS A 302 16.09 -2.69 -10.94
N PRO A 303 17.18 -2.00 -10.55
CA PRO A 303 18.36 -1.87 -11.39
C PRO A 303 18.86 -3.24 -11.86
N GLN A 304 19.20 -3.34 -13.15
CA GLN A 304 19.81 -4.52 -13.74
C GLN A 304 21.23 -4.70 -13.16
N PRO A 305 21.69 -5.94 -12.94
CA PRO A 305 23.06 -6.21 -12.51
C PRO A 305 24.09 -5.88 -13.59
#